data_AF-A0A524G171-F1
#
_entry.id   AF-A0A524G171-F1
#
_cell.length_a   1.000
_cell.length_b   1.000
_cell.length_c   1.000
_cell.angle_alpha   90.00
_cell.angle_beta   90.00
_cell.angle_gamma   90.00
#
_symmetry.space_group_name_H-M   'P 1'
#
loop_
_entity.id
_entity.type
_entity.pdbx_description
1 polymer ?
#
loop_
_entity_poly.entity_id
_entity_poly.type
_entity_poly.pdbx_seq_one_letter_code
_entity_poly.pdbx_strand_id
1 'polypeptide(L)'
;MYVIYLRGGSIVLSKVRYIDWQAIQDDYNNYMTSFGPWDVGDILSYFEDEYKEESTWVFTSGQIRTFMESGEFILHENNLRLTDLKSKSATAIQFNNYINSHDIEGLSSLMTHDHTFIDSENDVHEGKKVMTEGWRIFFRSYPDYTNIFQQVEMRNGMVVMIGYSTCSNEPVLDGPAMWSAKLCDGKLSEWRVYLDTPENRSILGIEKINHF
;
A
#
# COMPACT_ATOMS: atom_id res chain seq x y z
N MET A 1 -8.56 5.30 -11.14
CA MET A 1 -8.75 5.69 -9.73
C MET A 1 -10.15 5.30 -9.30
N TYR A 2 -10.32 4.87 -8.06
CA TYR A 2 -11.62 4.53 -7.47
C TYR A 2 -12.10 5.63 -6.54
N VAL A 3 -13.41 5.91 -6.58
CA VAL A 3 -14.11 6.67 -5.54
C VAL A 3 -14.82 5.66 -4.65
N ILE A 4 -14.40 5.53 -3.40
CA ILE A 4 -14.87 4.51 -2.47
C ILE A 4 -15.68 5.18 -1.37
N TYR A 5 -16.93 4.75 -1.22
CA TYR A 5 -17.82 5.20 -0.15
C TYR A 5 -17.81 4.20 0.99
N LEU A 6 -17.59 4.70 2.20
CA LEU A 6 -17.53 3.92 3.43
C LEU A 6 -18.74 4.23 4.34
N ARG A 7 -19.09 3.27 5.20
CA ARG A 7 -20.11 3.50 6.24
C ARG A 7 -19.67 4.64 7.15
N GLY A 8 -20.58 5.59 7.36
CA GLY A 8 -20.32 6.82 8.09
C GLY A 8 -20.24 8.07 7.20
N GLY A 9 -20.28 7.91 5.87
CA GLY A 9 -20.30 9.01 4.91
C GLY A 9 -18.92 9.41 4.38
N SER A 10 -17.85 8.78 4.86
CA SER A 10 -16.49 9.06 4.41
C SER A 10 -16.25 8.58 2.97
N ILE A 11 -15.47 9.38 2.24
CA ILE A 11 -15.07 9.08 0.86
C ILE A 11 -13.55 8.91 0.80
N VAL A 12 -13.09 7.90 0.06
CA VAL A 12 -11.68 7.64 -0.20
C VAL A 12 -11.43 7.64 -1.70
N LEU A 13 -10.39 8.34 -2.13
CA LEU A 13 -9.87 8.21 -3.49
C LEU A 13 -8.68 7.25 -3.47
N SER A 14 -8.73 6.20 -4.27
CA SER A 14 -7.71 5.15 -4.27
C SER A 14 -7.18 4.86 -5.67
N LYS A 15 -5.85 4.86 -5.81
CA LYS A 15 -5.11 4.33 -6.97
C LYS A 15 -4.64 2.89 -6.75
N VAL A 16 -4.94 2.30 -5.60
CA VAL A 16 -4.77 0.85 -5.40
C VAL A 16 -5.59 0.11 -6.45
N ARG A 17 -5.00 -0.92 -7.04
CA ARG A 17 -5.70 -1.77 -8.00
C ARG A 17 -6.42 -2.88 -7.25
N TYR A 18 -7.73 -2.93 -7.46
CA TYR A 18 -8.61 -3.98 -6.94
C TYR A 18 -9.05 -4.84 -8.12
N ILE A 19 -9.05 -6.15 -7.93
CA ILE A 19 -9.52 -7.10 -8.96
C ILE A 19 -11.04 -7.07 -9.12
N ASP A 20 -11.75 -6.83 -8.01
CA ASP A 20 -13.20 -6.73 -7.92
C ASP A 20 -13.60 -5.91 -6.67
N TRP A 21 -14.90 -5.80 -6.42
CA TRP A 21 -15.41 -5.07 -5.26
C TRP A 21 -15.13 -5.80 -3.94
N GLN A 22 -14.97 -7.13 -3.96
CA GLN A 22 -14.62 -7.90 -2.77
C GLN A 22 -13.21 -7.54 -2.30
N ALA A 23 -12.26 -7.31 -3.22
CA ALA A 23 -10.94 -6.82 -2.86
C ALA A 23 -10.97 -5.42 -2.22
N ILE A 24 -11.93 -4.57 -2.59
CA ILE A 24 -12.14 -3.27 -1.91
C ILE A 24 -12.68 -3.50 -0.50
N GLN A 25 -13.61 -4.44 -0.32
CA GLN A 25 -14.13 -4.81 0.99
C GLN A 25 -13.05 -5.44 1.89
N ASP A 26 -12.15 -6.23 1.31
CA ASP A 26 -11.01 -6.81 2.02
C ASP A 26 -10.06 -5.73 2.54
N ASP A 27 -9.90 -4.66 1.79
CA ASP A 27 -9.10 -3.50 2.18
C ASP A 27 -9.83 -2.65 3.21
N TYR A 28 -11.11 -2.35 2.99
CA TYR A 28 -11.94 -1.51 3.85
C TYR A 28 -13.11 -2.31 4.43
N ASN A 29 -12.99 -2.75 5.68
CA ASN A 29 -14.05 -3.50 6.38
C ASN A 29 -15.42 -2.79 6.43
N ASN A 30 -15.45 -1.46 6.32
CA ASN A 30 -16.66 -0.64 6.31
C ASN A 30 -17.08 -0.17 4.89
N TYR A 31 -16.62 -0.85 3.84
CA TYR A 31 -17.02 -0.62 2.45
C TYR A 31 -18.56 -0.62 2.27
N MET A 32 -19.05 0.31 1.45
CA MET A 32 -20.47 0.36 1.02
C MET A 32 -20.62 0.21 -0.49
N THR A 33 -19.93 1.04 -1.25
CA THR A 33 -19.95 1.03 -2.72
C THR A 33 -18.71 1.74 -3.25
N SER A 34 -18.44 1.56 -4.53
CA SER A 34 -17.35 2.23 -5.21
C SER A 34 -17.70 2.48 -6.68
N PHE A 35 -17.08 3.51 -7.23
CA PHE A 35 -17.12 3.81 -8.66
C PHE A 35 -15.73 3.83 -9.26
N GLY A 36 -15.64 3.53 -10.56
CA GLY A 36 -14.38 3.40 -11.28
C GLY A 36 -14.00 1.94 -11.61
N PRO A 37 -12.77 1.71 -12.09
CA PRO A 37 -11.68 2.67 -12.15
C PRO A 37 -11.92 3.74 -13.25
N TRP A 38 -11.75 5.00 -12.88
CA TRP A 38 -11.94 6.15 -13.76
C TRP A 38 -10.67 6.99 -13.89
N ASP A 39 -10.59 7.78 -14.96
CA ASP A 39 -9.58 8.82 -15.08
C ASP A 39 -9.96 10.09 -14.30
N VAL A 40 -9.10 11.10 -14.33
CA VAL A 40 -9.33 12.36 -13.60
C VAL A 40 -10.53 13.15 -14.15
N GLY A 41 -10.80 13.09 -15.45
CA GLY A 41 -11.91 13.80 -16.08
C GLY A 41 -13.26 13.22 -15.66
N ASP A 42 -13.38 11.90 -15.72
CA ASP A 42 -14.58 11.18 -15.29
C ASP A 42 -14.92 11.43 -13.82
N ILE A 43 -13.91 11.47 -12.95
CA ILE A 43 -14.11 11.74 -11.51
C ILE A 43 -14.55 13.17 -11.26
N LEU A 44 -13.96 14.14 -11.96
CA LEU A 44 -14.37 15.54 -11.81
C LEU A 44 -15.81 15.75 -12.31
N SER A 45 -16.17 15.15 -13.45
CA SER A 45 -17.55 15.16 -13.95
C SER A 45 -18.52 14.54 -12.95
N TYR A 46 -18.15 13.41 -12.33
CA TYR A 46 -18.97 12.78 -11.29
C TYR A 46 -19.18 13.69 -10.07
N PHE A 47 -18.12 14.37 -9.60
CA PHE A 47 -18.23 15.27 -8.45
C PHE A 47 -19.07 16.52 -8.78
N GLU A 48 -18.94 17.09 -9.99
CA GLU A 48 -19.80 18.17 -10.48
C GLU A 48 -21.28 17.75 -10.52
N ASP A 49 -21.57 16.54 -10.99
CA ASP A 49 -22.93 16.03 -11.09
C ASP A 49 -23.55 15.72 -9.72
N GLU A 50 -22.80 15.09 -8.81
CA GLU A 50 -23.30 14.66 -7.50
C GLU A 50 -23.42 15.82 -6.51
N TYR A 51 -22.39 16.67 -6.42
CA TYR A 51 -22.28 17.70 -5.38
C TYR A 51 -22.60 19.11 -5.87
N LYS A 52 -22.69 19.31 -7.19
CA LYS A 52 -22.94 20.60 -7.85
C LYS A 52 -21.78 21.59 -7.68
N GLU A 53 -21.82 22.42 -6.65
CA GLU A 53 -20.83 23.49 -6.43
C GLU A 53 -19.56 22.94 -5.77
N GLU A 54 -18.37 23.31 -6.23
CA GLU A 54 -17.09 22.77 -5.68
C GLU A 54 -16.95 22.98 -4.16
N SER A 55 -17.55 24.03 -3.61
CA SER A 55 -17.56 24.29 -2.16
C SER A 55 -18.23 23.20 -1.30
N THR A 56 -19.02 22.32 -1.92
CA THR A 56 -19.68 21.19 -1.23
C THR A 56 -18.90 19.88 -1.41
N TRP A 57 -17.84 19.87 -2.23
CA TRP A 57 -17.06 18.67 -2.49
C TRP A 57 -16.20 18.31 -1.28
N VAL A 58 -16.03 17.01 -1.05
CA VAL A 58 -15.11 16.50 -0.02
C VAL A 58 -13.64 16.74 -0.41
N PHE A 59 -13.34 16.77 -1.70
CA PHE A 59 -12.02 17.09 -2.24
C PHE A 59 -12.17 18.15 -3.31
N THR A 60 -11.32 19.18 -3.32
CA THR A 60 -11.32 20.15 -4.41
C THR A 60 -10.79 19.51 -5.70
N SER A 61 -11.18 20.06 -6.84
CA SER A 61 -10.65 19.65 -8.15
C SER A 61 -9.12 19.71 -8.19
N GLY A 62 -8.52 20.72 -7.55
CA GLY A 62 -7.08 20.85 -7.38
C GLY A 62 -6.46 19.69 -6.60
N GLN A 63 -7.05 19.31 -5.46
CA GLN A 63 -6.57 18.17 -4.67
C GLN A 63 -6.63 16.86 -5.45
N ILE A 64 -7.72 16.62 -6.19
CA ILE A 64 -7.90 15.42 -7.02
C ILE A 64 -6.82 15.36 -8.12
N ARG A 65 -6.56 16.47 -8.80
CA ARG A 65 -5.51 16.55 -9.84
C ARG A 65 -4.12 16.31 -9.26
N THR A 66 -3.78 17.00 -8.18
CA THR A 66 -2.49 16.80 -7.49
C THR A 66 -2.32 15.35 -7.03
N PHE A 67 -3.36 14.73 -6.49
CA PHE A 67 -3.31 13.32 -6.10
C PHE A 67 -3.07 12.39 -7.30
N MET A 68 -3.76 12.63 -8.42
CA MET A 68 -3.59 11.84 -9.64
C MET A 68 -2.16 11.89 -10.19
N GLU A 69 -1.50 13.04 -10.10
CA GLU A 69 -0.12 13.25 -10.55
C GLU A 69 0.93 12.80 -9.52
N SER A 70 0.55 12.67 -8.25
CA SER A 70 1.46 12.28 -7.16
C SER A 70 1.82 10.79 -7.16
N GLY A 71 2.88 10.44 -6.43
CA GLY A 71 3.21 9.04 -6.09
C GLY A 71 2.35 8.44 -4.97
N GLU A 72 1.47 9.23 -4.34
CA GLU A 72 0.57 8.74 -3.28
C GLU A 72 -0.44 7.76 -3.86
N PHE A 73 -0.78 6.68 -3.15
CA PHE A 73 -1.75 5.70 -3.65
C PHE A 73 -3.17 5.92 -3.10
N ILE A 74 -3.32 6.66 -2.01
CA ILE A 74 -4.61 6.84 -1.32
C ILE A 74 -4.72 8.29 -0.86
N LEU A 75 -5.88 8.90 -1.08
CA LEU A 75 -6.24 10.21 -0.55
C LEU A 75 -7.50 10.10 0.31
N HIS A 76 -7.40 10.57 1.55
CA HIS A 76 -8.48 10.62 2.53
C HIS A 76 -8.91 12.06 2.82
N GLU A 77 -10.18 12.22 3.22
CA GLU A 77 -10.83 13.50 3.55
C GLU A 77 -10.10 14.37 4.60
N ASN A 78 -9.33 13.76 5.52
CA ASN A 78 -8.70 14.47 6.64
C ASN A 78 -7.31 13.89 6.97
N ASN A 79 -6.28 14.13 6.15
CA ASN A 79 -4.93 13.58 6.38
C ASN A 79 -4.50 13.61 7.87
N LEU A 80 -4.52 12.41 8.49
CA LEU A 80 -4.11 11.93 9.83
C LEU A 80 -5.13 11.93 10.99
N ARG A 81 -5.68 10.74 11.26
CA ARG A 81 -5.18 9.93 12.41
C ARG A 81 -4.87 8.51 11.97
N LEU A 82 -3.65 8.04 12.27
CA LEU A 82 -3.26 6.62 12.24
C LEU A 82 -4.18 5.72 13.08
N THR A 83 -5.04 6.28 13.93
CA THR A 83 -6.07 5.52 14.66
C THR A 83 -7.13 4.91 13.74
N ASP A 84 -7.17 5.29 12.45
CA ASP A 84 -8.07 4.76 11.42
C ASP A 84 -7.36 3.89 10.37
N LEU A 85 -6.31 3.14 10.74
CA LEU A 85 -5.75 2.03 9.93
C LEU A 85 -6.79 0.90 9.73
N LYS A 86 -7.90 1.22 9.06
CA LYS A 86 -8.93 0.28 8.60
C LYS A 86 -8.59 -0.24 7.21
N SER A 87 -7.80 0.50 6.44
CA SER A 87 -7.26 0.05 5.16
C SER A 87 -6.01 -0.81 5.36
N LYS A 88 -6.05 -2.01 4.80
CA LYS A 88 -4.88 -2.88 4.67
C LYS A 88 -3.80 -2.22 3.82
N SER A 89 -4.16 -1.67 2.66
CA SER A 89 -3.24 -1.00 1.73
C SER A 89 -2.55 0.20 2.38
N ALA A 90 -3.31 1.08 3.06
CA ALA A 90 -2.75 2.24 3.74
C ALA A 90 -1.74 1.83 4.82
N THR A 91 -2.03 0.77 5.56
CA THR A 91 -1.14 0.24 6.59
C THR A 91 0.16 -0.30 5.99
N ALA A 92 0.10 -1.03 4.87
CA ALA A 92 1.28 -1.53 4.19
C ALA A 92 2.14 -0.40 3.58
N ILE A 93 1.51 0.61 2.99
CA ILE A 93 2.19 1.82 2.48
C ILE A 93 2.88 2.57 3.63
N GLN A 94 2.19 2.74 4.76
CA GLN A 94 2.77 3.39 5.93
C GLN A 94 3.94 2.59 6.53
N PHE A 95 3.84 1.26 6.54
CA PHE A 95 4.95 0.41 6.93
C PHE A 95 6.18 0.67 6.05
N ASN A 96 6.00 0.75 4.74
CA ASN A 96 7.07 1.10 3.80
C ASN A 96 7.64 2.51 4.06
N ASN A 97 6.80 3.49 4.37
CA ASN A 97 7.26 4.83 4.73
C ASN A 97 8.16 4.81 5.97
N TYR A 98 7.84 3.97 6.96
CA TYR A 98 8.72 3.77 8.12
C TYR A 98 10.01 3.01 7.77
N ILE A 99 9.99 2.09 6.79
CA ILE A 99 11.22 1.50 6.25
C ILE A 99 12.09 2.60 5.64
N ASN A 100 11.56 3.38 4.71
CA ASN A 100 12.31 4.40 3.97
C ASN A 100 12.82 5.57 4.84
N SER A 101 12.18 5.81 5.99
CA SER A 101 12.59 6.84 6.96
C SER A 101 13.41 6.28 8.12
N HIS A 102 13.69 4.97 8.13
CA HIS A 102 14.36 4.24 9.21
C HIS A 102 13.69 4.41 10.59
N ASP A 103 12.37 4.59 10.62
CA ASP A 103 11.60 4.74 11.85
C ASP A 103 11.29 3.37 12.46
N ILE A 104 12.23 2.91 13.30
CA ILE A 104 12.11 1.63 14.02
C ILE A 104 10.88 1.59 14.94
N GLU A 105 10.55 2.71 15.60
CA GLU A 105 9.41 2.75 16.51
C GLU A 105 8.09 2.70 15.72
N GLY A 106 8.02 3.43 14.60
CA GLY A 106 6.93 3.38 13.63
C GLY A 106 6.71 1.96 13.10
N LEU A 107 7.76 1.30 12.58
CA LEU A 107 7.70 -0.10 12.13
C LEU A 107 7.19 -1.02 13.24
N SER A 108 7.82 -0.93 14.41
CA SER A 108 7.46 -1.73 15.59
C SER A 108 6.00 -1.55 15.97
N SER A 109 5.46 -0.33 15.91
CA SER A 109 4.07 -0.05 16.26
C SER A 109 3.06 -0.77 15.36
N LEU A 110 3.40 -1.00 14.08
CA LEU A 110 2.55 -1.65 13.08
C LEU A 110 2.71 -3.16 13.01
N MET A 111 3.65 -3.76 13.74
CA MET A 111 3.83 -5.22 13.80
C MET A 111 2.90 -5.86 14.85
N THR A 112 2.29 -6.98 14.48
CA THR A 112 1.71 -7.95 15.45
C THR A 112 2.78 -8.52 16.36
N HIS A 113 2.41 -9.17 17.47
CA HIS A 113 3.39 -9.74 18.40
C HIS A 113 4.22 -10.86 17.75
N ASP A 114 3.55 -11.68 16.96
CA ASP A 114 4.01 -12.83 16.19
C ASP A 114 4.33 -12.47 14.72
N HIS A 115 4.65 -11.20 14.45
CA HIS A 115 5.00 -10.74 13.11
C HIS A 115 6.07 -11.61 12.45
N THR A 116 5.85 -11.95 11.18
CA THR A 116 6.75 -12.75 10.38
C THR A 116 7.33 -11.93 9.24
N PHE A 117 8.65 -11.89 9.14
CA PHE A 117 9.35 -11.39 7.95
C PHE A 117 9.90 -12.56 7.16
N ILE A 118 9.75 -12.50 5.84
CA ILE A 118 10.27 -13.53 4.92
C ILE A 118 11.03 -12.83 3.80
N ASP A 119 12.32 -13.13 3.67
CA ASP A 119 13.14 -12.50 2.64
C ASP A 119 12.98 -13.15 1.26
N SER A 120 13.74 -12.63 0.29
CA SER A 120 13.73 -13.14 -1.08
C SER A 120 14.31 -14.55 -1.25
N GLU A 121 15.06 -15.05 -0.27
CA GLU A 121 15.59 -16.42 -0.23
C GLU A 121 14.64 -17.40 0.49
N ASN A 122 13.52 -16.89 1.01
CA ASN A 122 12.53 -17.58 1.85
C ASN A 122 13.00 -17.87 3.28
N ASP A 123 14.04 -17.18 3.77
CA ASP A 123 14.40 -17.24 5.18
C ASP A 123 13.34 -16.54 6.02
N VAL A 124 12.94 -17.20 7.11
CA VAL A 124 11.82 -16.78 7.96
C VAL A 124 12.34 -16.24 9.29
N HIS A 125 11.90 -15.03 9.64
CA HIS A 125 12.22 -14.36 10.88
C HIS A 125 10.92 -14.02 11.64
N GLU A 126 10.71 -14.66 12.79
CA GLU A 126 9.45 -14.56 13.54
C GLU A 126 9.60 -13.78 14.85
N GLY A 127 8.56 -13.02 15.16
CA GLY A 127 8.39 -12.29 16.40
C GLY A 127 8.84 -10.84 16.31
N LYS A 128 7.99 -9.95 16.81
CA LYS A 128 8.21 -8.49 16.79
C LYS A 128 9.55 -8.05 17.36
N LYS A 129 9.99 -8.65 18.47
CA LYS A 129 11.26 -8.29 19.12
C LYS A 129 12.46 -8.64 18.24
N VAL A 130 12.44 -9.82 17.63
CA VAL A 130 13.47 -10.27 16.69
C VAL A 130 13.51 -9.33 15.50
N MET A 131 12.35 -9.02 14.92
CA MET A 131 12.29 -8.16 13.74
C MET A 131 12.68 -6.72 14.03
N THR A 132 12.34 -6.18 15.21
CA THR A 132 12.73 -4.83 15.62
C THR A 132 14.26 -4.70 15.74
N GLU A 133 14.93 -5.71 16.29
CA GLU A 133 16.39 -5.73 16.33
C GLU A 133 16.99 -5.96 14.93
N GLY A 134 16.40 -6.86 14.14
CA GLY A 134 16.78 -7.11 12.75
C GLY A 134 16.77 -5.83 11.90
N TRP A 135 15.69 -5.04 11.94
CA TRP A 135 15.62 -3.74 11.25
C TRP A 135 16.68 -2.75 11.74
N ARG A 136 16.95 -2.70 13.06
CA ARG A 136 17.98 -1.82 13.63
C ARG A 136 19.38 -2.17 13.11
N ILE A 137 19.68 -3.46 12.98
CA ILE A 137 20.95 -3.93 12.41
C ILE A 137 20.97 -3.64 10.91
N PHE A 138 19.89 -3.94 10.21
CA PHE A 138 19.76 -3.73 8.76
C PHE A 138 20.00 -2.26 8.37
N PHE A 139 19.32 -1.29 8.99
CA PHE A 139 19.52 0.14 8.66
C PHE A 139 20.90 0.67 9.05
N ARG A 140 21.59 0.02 10.00
CA ARG A 140 22.98 0.35 10.30
C ARG A 140 23.93 -0.12 9.19
N SER A 141 23.66 -1.31 8.64
CA SER A 141 24.44 -1.89 7.55
C SER A 141 24.15 -1.20 6.20
N TYR A 142 22.89 -0.80 5.97
CA TYR A 142 22.38 -0.29 4.70
C TYR A 142 21.63 1.06 4.91
N PRO A 143 22.35 2.14 5.25
CA PRO A 143 21.75 3.42 5.67
C PRO A 143 21.16 4.26 4.54
N ASP A 144 21.23 3.81 3.30
CA ASP A 144 20.62 4.42 2.13
C ASP A 144 19.60 3.49 1.44
N TYR A 145 19.25 2.37 2.09
CA TYR A 145 18.23 1.46 1.58
C TYR A 145 16.88 2.16 1.47
N THR A 146 16.22 2.02 0.33
CA THR A 146 14.87 2.57 0.13
C THR A 146 14.07 1.63 -0.77
N ASN A 147 12.78 1.48 -0.48
CA ASN A 147 11.80 0.80 -1.31
C ASN A 147 10.95 1.82 -2.07
N ILE A 148 10.84 1.67 -3.38
CA ILE A 148 10.00 2.49 -4.23
C ILE A 148 8.90 1.61 -4.82
N PHE A 149 7.66 1.90 -4.46
CA PHE A 149 6.50 1.22 -5.04
C PHE A 149 6.03 1.94 -6.29
N GLN A 150 5.85 1.17 -7.37
CA GLN A 150 5.26 1.62 -8.62
C GLN A 150 3.80 1.19 -8.75
N GLN A 151 3.44 0.08 -8.12
CA GLN A 151 2.09 -0.45 -8.10
C GLN A 151 1.76 -1.00 -6.72
N VAL A 152 0.52 -0.77 -6.27
CA VAL A 152 -0.06 -1.35 -5.06
C VAL A 152 -1.39 -1.96 -5.45
N GLU A 153 -1.58 -3.22 -5.11
CA GLU A 153 -2.77 -4.00 -5.48
C GLU A 153 -3.28 -4.78 -4.27
N MET A 154 -4.61 -4.90 -4.16
CA MET A 154 -5.24 -5.80 -3.21
C MET A 154 -5.64 -7.09 -3.93
N ARG A 155 -5.11 -8.21 -3.46
CA ARG A 155 -5.33 -9.53 -4.05
C ARG A 155 -5.47 -10.56 -2.96
N ASN A 156 -6.48 -11.43 -3.03
CA ASN A 156 -6.63 -12.57 -2.11
C ASN A 156 -6.47 -12.17 -0.61
N GLY A 157 -7.06 -11.06 -0.20
CA GLY A 157 -6.99 -10.55 1.17
C GLY A 157 -5.64 -9.96 1.63
N MET A 158 -4.63 -9.91 0.77
CA MET A 158 -3.30 -9.33 1.05
C MET A 158 -3.00 -8.13 0.15
N VAL A 159 -2.10 -7.26 0.62
CA VAL A 159 -1.55 -6.16 -0.18
C VAL A 159 -0.35 -6.69 -0.93
N VAL A 160 -0.31 -6.47 -2.25
CA VAL A 160 0.83 -6.79 -3.12
C VAL A 160 1.40 -5.48 -3.64
N MET A 161 2.71 -5.30 -3.52
CA MET A 161 3.43 -4.11 -3.98
C MET A 161 4.49 -4.52 -5.00
N ILE A 162 4.62 -3.77 -6.07
CA ILE A 162 5.58 -4.02 -7.16
C ILE A 162 6.39 -2.74 -7.38
N GLY A 163 7.70 -2.88 -7.51
CA GLY A 163 8.59 -1.76 -7.78
C GLY A 163 10.04 -2.18 -7.72
N TYR A 164 10.85 -1.45 -6.98
CA TYR A 164 12.28 -1.72 -6.82
C TYR A 164 12.79 -1.18 -5.49
N SER A 165 13.89 -1.74 -5.00
CA SER A 165 14.67 -1.15 -3.92
C SER A 165 15.95 -0.54 -4.46
N THR A 166 16.53 0.41 -3.72
CA THR A 166 17.83 1.01 -4.01
C THR A 166 18.74 0.89 -2.81
N CYS A 167 20.01 0.54 -3.00
CA CYS A 167 21.04 0.58 -1.96
C CYS A 167 22.42 0.64 -2.61
N SER A 168 23.15 1.75 -2.44
CA SER A 168 24.31 2.07 -3.28
C SER A 168 25.47 1.10 -3.12
N ASN A 169 25.60 0.44 -1.97
CA ASN A 169 26.75 -0.39 -1.62
C ASN A 169 26.44 -1.89 -1.55
N GLU A 170 25.22 -2.30 -1.89
CA GLU A 170 24.80 -3.71 -1.81
C GLU A 170 23.97 -4.07 -3.05
N PRO A 171 24.62 -4.56 -4.13
CA PRO A 171 23.94 -4.84 -5.39
C PRO A 171 22.80 -5.86 -5.29
N VAL A 172 22.82 -6.76 -4.30
CA VAL A 172 21.71 -7.72 -4.11
C VAL A 172 20.45 -7.06 -3.54
N LEU A 173 20.58 -5.87 -2.93
CA LEU A 173 19.48 -5.07 -2.40
C LEU A 173 19.04 -3.94 -3.34
N ASP A 174 19.68 -3.79 -4.50
CA ASP A 174 19.39 -2.75 -5.48
C ASP A 174 18.81 -3.36 -6.78
N GLY A 175 17.54 -3.09 -7.05
CA GLY A 175 16.87 -3.59 -8.25
C GLY A 175 15.40 -3.93 -8.07
N PRO A 176 14.77 -4.50 -9.12
CA PRO A 176 13.36 -4.87 -9.12
C PRO A 176 12.99 -5.83 -8.00
N ALA A 177 11.91 -5.52 -7.30
CA ALA A 177 11.42 -6.31 -6.18
C ALA A 177 9.89 -6.25 -6.09
N MET A 178 9.32 -7.26 -5.43
CA MET A 178 7.92 -7.28 -5.06
C MET A 178 7.80 -7.56 -3.57
N TRP A 179 6.69 -7.11 -2.98
CA TRP A 179 6.38 -7.34 -1.59
C TRP A 179 4.95 -7.83 -1.43
N SER A 180 4.70 -8.63 -0.39
CA SER A 180 3.35 -8.88 0.09
C SER A 180 3.23 -8.57 1.57
N ALA A 181 2.11 -7.96 1.96
CA ALA A 181 1.78 -7.69 3.34
C ALA A 181 0.45 -8.36 3.71
N LYS A 182 0.47 -9.15 4.78
CA LYS A 182 -0.74 -9.70 5.42
C LYS A 182 -0.98 -8.94 6.72
N LEU A 183 -2.27 -8.73 7.02
CA LEU A 183 -2.68 -7.95 8.17
C LEU A 183 -3.68 -8.69 9.04
N CYS A 184 -3.52 -8.53 10.35
CA CYS A 184 -4.44 -8.97 11.39
C CYS A 184 -4.73 -7.77 12.30
N ASP A 185 -6.00 -7.45 12.51
CA ASP A 185 -6.45 -6.35 13.38
C ASP A 185 -5.74 -5.00 13.13
N GLY A 186 -5.56 -4.65 11.85
CA GLY A 186 -4.92 -3.39 11.43
C GLY A 186 -3.40 -3.35 11.60
N LYS A 187 -2.76 -4.48 11.91
CA LYS A 187 -1.30 -4.61 12.04
C LYS A 187 -0.76 -5.67 11.10
N LEU A 188 0.51 -5.55 10.71
CA LEU A 188 1.18 -6.50 9.86
C LEU A 188 1.46 -7.80 10.62
N SER A 189 0.86 -8.89 10.15
CA SER A 189 1.20 -10.25 10.56
C SER A 189 2.36 -10.81 9.73
N GLU A 190 2.46 -10.42 8.46
CA GLU A 190 3.53 -10.87 7.57
C GLU A 190 3.99 -9.73 6.66
N TRP A 191 5.30 -9.57 6.50
CA TRP A 191 5.93 -8.81 5.43
C TRP A 191 6.89 -9.71 4.68
N ARG A 192 6.68 -9.90 3.38
CA ARG A 192 7.51 -10.78 2.55
C ARG A 192 8.08 -10.05 1.35
N VAL A 193 9.33 -10.34 1.03
CA VAL A 193 10.04 -9.83 -0.15
C VAL A 193 10.15 -10.95 -1.19
N TYR A 194 10.01 -10.59 -2.47
CA TYR A 194 10.20 -11.50 -3.59
C TYR A 194 11.12 -10.85 -4.63
N LEU A 195 11.95 -11.66 -5.26
CA LEU A 195 12.56 -11.29 -6.54
C LEU A 195 11.46 -11.13 -7.60
N ASP A 196 11.59 -10.15 -8.48
CA ASP A 196 10.66 -9.94 -9.59
C ASP A 196 10.88 -10.96 -10.72
N THR A 197 10.36 -12.18 -10.52
CA THR A 197 10.43 -13.28 -11.48
C THR A 197 9.04 -13.69 -11.98
N PRO A 198 8.92 -14.30 -13.18
CA PRO A 198 7.64 -14.82 -13.65
C PRO A 198 6.99 -15.84 -12.71
N GLU A 199 7.80 -16.62 -11.98
CA GLU A 199 7.33 -17.59 -10.99
C GLU A 199 6.71 -16.89 -9.78
N ASN A 200 7.43 -15.92 -9.20
CA ASN A 200 6.92 -15.15 -8.05
C ASN A 200 5.69 -14.31 -8.42
N ARG A 201 5.66 -13.75 -9.64
CA ARG A 201 4.46 -13.07 -10.17
C ARG A 201 3.26 -14.03 -10.23
N SER A 202 3.47 -15.27 -10.68
CA SER A 202 2.41 -16.29 -10.71
C SER A 202 1.94 -16.65 -9.30
N ILE A 203 2.84 -16.77 -8.33
CA ILE A 203 2.51 -17.04 -6.91
C ILE A 203 1.61 -15.93 -6.35
N LEU A 204 1.92 -14.67 -6.69
CA LEU A 204 1.17 -13.49 -6.27
C LEU A 204 -0.11 -13.25 -7.09
N GLY A 205 -0.40 -14.09 -8.09
CA GLY A 205 -1.55 -13.93 -8.98
C GLY A 205 -1.47 -12.66 -9.85
N ILE A 206 -0.26 -12.21 -10.19
CA ILE A 206 0.00 -11.11 -11.12
C ILE A 206 0.05 -11.71 -12.54
N GLU A 207 -0.92 -11.36 -13.38
CA GLU A 207 -0.93 -11.85 -14.76
C GLU A 207 0.26 -11.31 -15.57
N LYS A 208 0.68 -12.09 -16.58
CA LYS A 208 1.70 -11.63 -17.53
C LYS A 208 1.11 -10.46 -18.32
N ILE A 209 1.84 -9.34 -18.40
CA ILE A 209 1.55 -8.31 -19.39
C ILE A 209 1.86 -8.92 -20.76
N ASN A 210 0.83 -9.46 -21.41
CA ASN A 210 0.91 -9.81 -22.82
C ASN A 210 1.11 -8.50 -23.59
N HIS A 211 2.35 -8.23 -23.99
CA HIS A 211 2.58 -7.27 -25.06
C HIS A 211 2.09 -7.95 -26.34
N PHE A 212 0.99 -7.44 -26.89
CA PHE A 212 0.51 -7.80 -28.23
C PHE A 212 1.46 -7.24 -29.30
#